data_AF-A0A7D8V353-F1
#
_entry.id   AF-A0A7D8V353-F1
#
_cell.length_a   1.000
_cell.length_b   1.000
_cell.length_c   1.000
_cell.angle_alpha   90.00
_cell.angle_beta   90.00
_cell.angle_gamma   90.00
#
_symmetry.space_group_name_H-M   'P 1'
#
loop_
_entity.id
_entity.type
_entity.pdbx_description
1 polymer ?
#
loop_
_entity_poly.entity_id
_entity_poly.type
_entity_poly.pdbx_seq_one_letter_code
_entity_poly.pdbx_strand_id
1 'polypeptide(L)'
;MVLDVEPEEDSSKIPDVSIVESSAELLYGLVHQRFILTKPGLAMMVEKYEAGHFGACPRVFCHSTHVLPCGRSDMPGIDTVKLYCPNCGDIYTPPSSKYSQVDGAFFGTSFGPLFFQTYPELLSTPFAPSAATIASSSATPSQDRGGMSPSPSGYSADPLANPNPYGGQRPALGKLYVPRIYGFKVSERARSGPRMRWLRERPERYEELSEVDYRGRWKDGANAQGGGADTEAAPTETRNGRLFDDEDDEDGEEEEEEEEDGAAAAAAAAQPQAVGHGRR
;
A
#
# COMPACT_ATOMS: atom_id res chain seq x y z
N MET A 1 9.70 33.29 3.58
CA MET A 1 9.83 31.90 3.09
C MET A 1 8.49 31.21 2.92
N VAL A 2 7.76 30.77 3.97
CA VAL A 2 6.43 30.13 3.76
C VAL A 2 5.34 31.12 3.34
N LEU A 3 5.42 32.36 3.84
CA LEU A 3 4.46 33.44 3.58
C LEU A 3 5.04 34.56 2.69
N ASP A 4 6.18 34.31 2.03
CA ASP A 4 6.88 35.29 1.18
C ASP A 4 7.14 36.66 1.83
N VAL A 5 7.22 36.69 3.17
CA VAL A 5 7.63 37.88 3.92
C VAL A 5 9.12 38.13 3.68
N GLU A 6 9.46 39.35 3.30
CA GLU A 6 10.84 39.81 3.14
C GLU A 6 11.57 39.76 4.49
N PRO A 7 12.78 39.19 4.56
CA PRO A 7 13.56 39.18 5.80
C PRO A 7 13.98 40.61 6.16
N GLU A 8 13.81 41.00 7.43
CA GLU A 8 14.31 42.30 7.89
C GLU A 8 15.84 42.34 7.81
N GLU A 9 16.38 43.33 7.08
CA GLU A 9 17.81 43.46 6.73
C GLU A 9 18.74 43.59 7.95
N ASP A 10 18.21 43.90 9.14
CA ASP A 10 18.99 44.17 10.36
C ASP A 10 19.25 42.95 11.25
N SER A 11 18.79 41.75 10.88
CA SER A 11 19.07 40.55 11.68
C SER A 11 20.46 40.00 11.38
N SER A 12 21.49 40.58 11.99
CA SER A 12 22.89 40.08 11.93
C SER A 12 23.10 38.69 12.57
N LYS A 13 22.03 37.90 12.76
CA LYS A 13 22.00 36.56 13.37
C LYS A 13 21.08 35.60 12.62
N ILE A 14 20.85 35.82 11.32
CA ILE A 14 20.07 34.88 10.51
C ILE A 14 20.80 33.52 10.54
N PRO A 15 20.15 32.43 11.02
CA PRO A 15 20.68 31.08 10.93
C PRO A 15 21.04 30.75 9.48
N ASP A 16 21.96 29.80 9.25
CA ASP A 16 22.30 29.34 7.90
C ASP A 16 21.02 29.08 7.09
N VAL A 17 20.94 29.64 5.88
CA VAL A 17 19.76 29.63 5.01
C VAL A 17 19.24 28.20 4.81
N SER A 18 20.16 27.24 4.72
CA SER A 18 19.86 25.80 4.61
C SER A 18 18.99 25.26 5.77
N ILE A 19 19.23 25.73 7.00
CA ILE A 19 18.47 25.36 8.19
C ILE A 19 17.08 25.98 8.12
N VAL A 20 16.99 27.23 7.66
CA VAL A 20 15.70 27.92 7.55
C VAL A 20 14.83 27.29 6.45
N GLU A 21 15.42 26.85 5.34
CA GLU A 21 14.71 26.15 4.24
C GLU A 21 14.15 24.81 4.71
N SER A 22 14.98 23.95 5.30
CA SER A 22 14.54 22.64 5.84
C SER A 22 13.48 22.79 6.95
N SER A 23 13.62 23.81 7.80
CA SER A 23 12.61 24.13 8.82
C SER A 23 11.29 24.61 8.22
N ALA A 24 11.36 25.40 7.14
CA ALA A 24 10.18 25.89 6.42
C ALA A 24 9.42 24.75 5.72
N GLU A 25 10.13 23.81 5.11
CA GLU A 25 9.53 22.60 4.51
C GLU A 25 8.78 21.76 5.56
N LEU A 26 9.45 21.47 6.69
CA LEU A 26 8.85 20.73 7.80
C LEU A 26 7.60 21.44 8.35
N LEU A 27 7.69 22.75 8.57
CA LEU A 27 6.57 23.55 9.05
C LEU A 27 5.39 23.52 8.07
N TYR A 28 5.66 23.71 6.78
CA TYR A 28 4.63 23.63 5.75
C TYR A 28 3.97 22.26 5.73
N GLY A 29 4.74 21.18 5.80
CA GLY A 29 4.22 19.81 5.85
C GLY A 29 3.29 19.56 7.03
N LEU A 30 3.65 20.02 8.24
CA LEU A 30 2.82 19.90 9.43
C LEU A 30 1.54 20.77 9.38
N VAL A 31 1.62 21.94 8.75
CA VAL A 31 0.44 22.77 8.48
C VAL A 31 -0.46 22.09 7.44
N HIS A 32 0.12 21.53 6.38
CA HIS A 32 -0.58 20.82 5.31
C HIS A 32 -1.38 19.64 5.87
N GLN A 33 -0.80 18.83 6.76
CA GLN A 33 -1.49 17.71 7.43
C GLN A 33 -2.79 18.15 8.09
N ARG A 34 -2.80 19.31 8.76
CA ARG A 34 -4.00 19.86 9.41
C ARG A 34 -4.95 20.49 8.39
N PHE A 35 -4.40 21.21 7.41
CA PHE A 35 -5.18 21.91 6.40
C PHE A 35 -6.04 20.95 5.56
N ILE A 36 -5.50 19.81 5.13
CA ILE A 36 -6.23 18.84 4.30
C ILE A 36 -7.37 18.11 5.04
N LEU A 37 -7.50 18.29 6.35
CA LEU A 37 -8.65 17.82 7.14
C LEU A 37 -9.77 18.87 7.23
N THR A 38 -9.51 20.11 6.83
CA THR A 38 -10.52 21.18 6.80
C THR A 38 -11.41 21.04 5.57
N LYS A 39 -12.63 21.60 5.60
CA LYS A 39 -13.53 21.64 4.44
C LYS A 39 -12.89 22.18 3.14
N PRO A 40 -12.20 23.35 3.14
CA PRO A 40 -11.55 23.84 1.92
C PRO A 40 -10.39 22.94 1.48
N GLY A 41 -9.59 22.42 2.42
CA GLY A 41 -8.51 21.49 2.09
C GLY A 41 -9.00 20.20 1.46
N LEU A 42 -10.07 19.60 2.02
CA LEU A 42 -10.73 18.43 1.46
C LEU A 42 -11.24 18.68 0.04
N ALA A 43 -11.92 19.81 -0.21
CA ALA A 43 -12.40 20.17 -1.55
C ALA A 43 -11.25 20.24 -2.57
N MET A 44 -10.14 20.89 -2.23
CA MET A 44 -8.96 20.95 -3.09
C MET A 44 -8.33 19.56 -3.34
N MET A 45 -8.39 18.67 -2.35
CA MET A 45 -7.87 17.31 -2.50
C MET A 45 -8.79 16.42 -3.33
N VAL A 46 -10.12 16.66 -3.33
CA VAL A 46 -11.06 15.97 -4.23
C VAL A 46 -10.74 16.30 -5.68
N GLU A 47 -10.58 17.57 -6.01
CA GLU A 47 -10.24 18.00 -7.37
C GLU A 47 -8.97 17.29 -7.88
N LYS A 48 -7.94 17.20 -7.03
CA LYS A 48 -6.68 16.47 -7.35
C LYS A 48 -6.88 14.96 -7.47
N TYR A 49 -7.73 14.37 -6.63
CA TYR A 49 -8.04 12.95 -6.64
C TYR A 49 -8.79 12.55 -7.91
N GLU A 50 -9.81 13.32 -8.30
CA GLU A 50 -10.58 13.07 -9.53
C GLU A 50 -9.72 13.26 -10.78
N ALA A 51 -8.80 14.24 -10.77
CA ALA A 51 -7.80 14.43 -11.82
C ALA A 51 -6.71 13.34 -11.86
N GLY A 52 -6.67 12.44 -10.87
CA GLY A 52 -5.68 11.34 -10.81
C GLY A 52 -4.25 11.80 -10.49
N HIS A 53 -4.07 12.98 -9.89
CA HIS A 53 -2.74 13.57 -9.63
C HIS A 53 -1.86 12.73 -8.70
N PHE A 54 -2.47 11.94 -7.82
CA PHE A 54 -1.76 11.07 -6.88
C PHE A 54 -1.39 9.71 -7.49
N GLY A 55 -1.81 9.47 -8.74
CA GLY A 55 -1.60 8.22 -9.44
C GLY A 55 -2.73 7.22 -9.24
N ALA A 56 -2.41 5.95 -9.49
CA ALA A 56 -3.36 4.86 -9.50
C ALA A 56 -2.85 3.63 -8.76
N CYS A 57 -3.78 2.75 -8.35
CA CYS A 57 -3.44 1.53 -7.62
C CYS A 57 -2.59 0.59 -8.49
N PRO A 58 -1.48 0.05 -7.98
CA PRO A 58 -0.61 -0.87 -8.73
C PRO A 58 -1.24 -2.25 -8.95
N ARG A 59 -2.34 -2.59 -8.25
CA ARG A 59 -3.01 -3.87 -8.44
C ARG A 59 -3.82 -3.86 -9.74
N VAL A 60 -3.52 -4.82 -10.62
CA VAL A 60 -4.19 -5.02 -11.91
C VAL A 60 -5.72 -5.05 -11.79
N PHE A 61 -6.27 -5.79 -10.82
CA PHE A 61 -7.71 -5.92 -10.64
C PHE A 61 -8.39 -4.76 -9.93
N CYS A 62 -7.64 -3.73 -9.53
CA CYS A 62 -8.20 -2.44 -9.15
C CYS A 62 -8.45 -1.53 -10.37
N HIS A 63 -8.12 -1.97 -11.60
CA HIS A 63 -8.35 -1.25 -12.86
C HIS A 63 -7.96 0.23 -12.79
N SER A 64 -6.75 0.51 -12.29
CA SER A 64 -6.22 1.87 -12.16
C SER A 64 -7.06 2.82 -11.31
N THR A 65 -7.75 2.30 -10.28
CA THR A 65 -8.45 3.14 -9.28
C THR A 65 -7.49 4.21 -8.73
N HIS A 66 -7.94 5.47 -8.70
CA HIS A 66 -7.16 6.58 -8.15
C HIS A 66 -6.88 6.37 -6.66
N VAL A 67 -5.73 6.84 -6.20
CA VAL A 67 -5.26 6.64 -4.82
C VAL A 67 -5.14 7.97 -4.09
N LEU A 68 -5.04 7.93 -2.76
CA LEU A 68 -4.79 9.11 -1.94
C LEU A 68 -3.46 8.99 -1.20
N PRO A 69 -2.71 10.09 -1.05
CA PRO A 69 -1.53 10.10 -0.21
C PRO A 69 -1.93 9.94 1.26
N CYS A 70 -1.13 9.19 2.03
CA CYS A 70 -1.33 8.99 3.47
C CYS A 70 0.01 8.76 4.19
N GLY A 71 0.00 9.00 5.50
CA GLY A 71 1.06 8.63 6.42
C GLY A 71 0.71 7.36 7.21
N ARG A 72 1.74 6.60 7.62
CA ARG A 72 1.58 5.50 8.60
C ARG A 72 1.75 5.97 10.04
N SER A 73 2.27 7.18 10.23
CA SER A 73 2.46 7.85 11.50
C SER A 73 2.22 9.34 11.29
N ASP A 74 1.78 10.03 12.35
CA ASP A 74 1.66 11.48 12.40
C ASP A 74 2.94 12.15 12.95
N MET A 75 3.93 11.36 13.38
CA MET A 75 5.24 11.83 13.82
C MET A 75 6.22 11.89 12.64
N PRO A 76 6.86 13.05 12.37
CA PRO A 76 7.88 13.17 11.33
C PRO A 76 9.07 12.25 11.53
N GLY A 77 9.73 11.88 10.42
CA GLY A 77 10.94 11.07 10.38
C GLY A 77 10.72 9.56 10.55
N ILE A 78 9.47 9.10 10.69
CA ILE A 78 9.17 7.67 10.90
C ILE A 78 9.04 6.91 9.58
N ASP A 79 8.23 7.40 8.64
CA ASP A 79 8.06 6.78 7.33
C ASP A 79 7.71 7.84 6.29
N THR A 80 7.98 7.50 5.04
CA THR A 80 7.67 8.31 3.87
C THR A 80 6.20 8.21 3.49
N VAL A 81 5.74 9.14 2.65
CA VAL A 81 4.37 9.13 2.12
C VAL A 81 4.06 7.82 1.43
N LYS A 82 2.86 7.28 1.72
CA LYS A 82 2.29 6.11 1.08
C LYS A 82 1.03 6.48 0.30
N LEU A 83 0.50 5.54 -0.47
CA LEU A 83 -0.69 5.69 -1.28
C LEU A 83 -1.75 4.67 -0.83
N TYR A 84 -2.87 5.16 -0.31
CA TYR A 84 -4.02 4.34 0.04
C TYR A 84 -4.96 4.17 -1.16
N CYS A 85 -5.36 2.92 -1.44
CA CYS A 85 -6.34 2.63 -2.47
C CYS A 85 -7.73 2.37 -1.86
N PRO A 86 -8.76 3.16 -2.20
CA PRO A 86 -10.12 2.94 -1.71
C PRO A 86 -10.75 1.66 -2.26
N ASN A 87 -10.30 1.18 -3.43
CA ASN A 87 -10.86 -0.03 -4.00
C ASN A 87 -10.35 -1.30 -3.32
N CYS A 88 -9.10 -1.40 -2.88
CA CYS A 88 -8.62 -2.61 -2.21
C CYS A 88 -8.37 -2.47 -0.72
N GLY A 89 -8.47 -1.27 -0.16
CA GLY A 89 -8.28 -1.00 1.27
C GLY A 89 -6.84 -1.23 1.75
N ASP A 90 -5.86 -1.05 0.86
CA ASP A 90 -4.46 -1.43 1.08
C ASP A 90 -3.54 -0.24 0.76
N ILE A 91 -2.34 -0.24 1.34
CA ILE A 91 -1.39 0.87 1.30
C ILE A 91 -0.16 0.49 0.46
N TYR A 92 0.24 1.38 -0.44
CA TYR A 92 1.32 1.16 -1.41
C TYR A 92 2.41 2.21 -1.29
N THR A 93 3.65 1.84 -1.61
CA THR A 93 4.73 2.82 -1.80
C THR A 93 4.56 3.49 -3.17
N PRO A 94 4.70 4.83 -3.27
CA PRO A 94 4.71 5.51 -4.56
C PRO A 94 5.77 4.90 -5.49
N PRO A 95 5.45 4.62 -6.77
CA PRO A 95 6.37 3.95 -7.68
C PRO A 95 7.57 4.82 -8.09
N SER A 96 7.39 6.16 -8.06
CA SER A 96 8.44 7.11 -8.41
C SER A 96 9.29 7.46 -7.20
N SER A 97 10.60 7.24 -7.29
CA SER A 97 11.57 7.53 -6.22
C SER A 97 11.65 9.01 -5.83
N LYS A 98 11.18 9.93 -6.69
CA LYS A 98 11.09 11.36 -6.36
C LYS A 98 10.25 11.65 -5.12
N TYR A 99 9.35 10.75 -4.73
CA TYR A 99 8.51 10.89 -3.54
C TYR A 99 9.12 10.21 -2.30
N SER A 100 10.27 9.55 -2.42
CA SER A 100 10.91 8.83 -1.30
C SER A 100 11.50 9.74 -0.23
N GLN A 101 11.59 11.04 -0.46
CA GLN A 101 12.03 12.03 0.53
C GLN A 101 10.86 12.75 1.20
N VAL A 102 9.63 12.58 0.70
CA VAL A 102 8.45 13.25 1.26
C VAL A 102 7.96 12.48 2.48
N ASP A 103 7.90 13.16 3.62
CA ASP A 103 7.43 12.57 4.88
C ASP A 103 5.93 12.25 4.83
N GLY A 104 5.55 11.07 5.31
CA GLY A 104 4.15 10.66 5.39
C GLY A 104 3.36 11.44 6.43
N ALA A 105 4.02 11.97 7.47
CA ALA A 105 3.39 12.78 8.52
C ALA A 105 2.73 14.05 7.95
N PHE A 106 3.20 14.58 6.82
CA PHE A 106 2.63 15.77 6.17
C PHE A 106 1.23 15.55 5.58
N PHE A 107 0.81 14.28 5.45
CA PHE A 107 -0.54 13.89 5.08
C PHE A 107 -1.29 13.27 6.27
N GLY A 108 -0.55 12.61 7.15
CA GLY A 108 -1.06 12.01 8.36
C GLY A 108 -1.87 10.73 8.14
N THR A 109 -2.26 10.12 9.25
CA THR A 109 -3.01 8.86 9.29
C THR A 109 -4.51 9.04 9.05
N SER A 110 -5.03 10.23 9.37
CA SER A 110 -6.47 10.51 9.45
C SER A 110 -7.09 11.05 8.15
N PHE A 111 -6.29 11.56 7.23
CA PHE A 111 -6.79 12.20 6.00
C PHE A 111 -7.59 11.24 5.11
N GLY A 112 -7.06 10.07 4.79
CA GLY A 112 -7.77 9.08 3.95
C GLY A 112 -9.15 8.68 4.50
N PRO A 113 -9.24 8.21 5.76
CA PRO A 113 -10.52 7.88 6.39
C PRO A 113 -11.52 9.04 6.40
N LEU A 114 -11.09 10.25 6.80
CA LEU A 114 -11.97 11.42 6.85
C LEU A 114 -12.45 11.84 5.45
N PHE A 115 -11.56 11.76 4.45
CA PHE A 115 -11.89 12.06 3.07
C PHE A 115 -13.02 11.16 2.56
N PHE A 116 -12.91 9.84 2.72
CA PHE A 116 -13.95 8.92 2.25
C PHE A 116 -15.20 8.89 3.12
N GLN A 117 -15.12 9.30 4.39
CA GLN A 117 -16.30 9.57 5.21
C GLN A 117 -17.07 10.79 4.71
N THR A 118 -16.36 11.81 4.20
CA THR A 118 -16.97 13.03 3.66
C THR A 118 -17.51 12.82 2.24
N TYR A 119 -16.84 11.98 1.45
CA TYR A 119 -17.14 11.68 0.06
C TYR A 119 -17.34 10.16 -0.16
N PRO A 120 -18.41 9.56 0.38
CA PRO A 120 -18.67 8.12 0.28
C PRO A 120 -18.88 7.64 -1.18
N GLU A 121 -19.25 8.54 -2.08
CA GLU A 121 -19.37 8.31 -3.53
C GLU A 121 -18.03 8.09 -4.24
N LEU A 122 -16.91 8.33 -3.56
CA LEU A 122 -15.56 8.07 -4.08
C LEU A 122 -14.96 6.76 -3.54
N LEU A 123 -15.60 6.16 -2.53
CA LEU A 123 -15.18 4.92 -1.89
C LEU A 123 -15.89 3.71 -2.51
N SER A 124 -15.16 2.61 -2.68
CA SER A 124 -15.73 1.35 -3.14
C SER A 124 -16.58 0.66 -2.07
N THR A 125 -17.64 -0.01 -2.50
CA THR A 125 -18.49 -0.86 -1.67
C THR A 125 -17.65 -1.96 -1.00
N PRO A 126 -17.99 -2.37 0.22
CA PRO A 126 -17.24 -3.44 0.90
C PRO A 126 -17.56 -4.85 0.36
N PHE A 127 -18.59 -4.98 -0.48
CA PHE A 127 -18.97 -6.20 -1.20
C PHE A 127 -18.77 -6.01 -2.72
N ALA A 128 -18.52 -7.12 -3.44
CA ALA A 128 -18.24 -7.13 -4.87
C ALA A 128 -19.17 -8.15 -5.57
N PRO A 129 -20.34 -7.73 -6.06
CA PRO A 129 -21.27 -8.65 -6.70
C PRO A 129 -20.63 -9.27 -7.94
N SER A 130 -20.77 -10.59 -8.06
CA SER A 130 -20.41 -11.29 -9.29
C SER A 130 -21.25 -10.78 -10.46
N ALA A 131 -20.68 -10.78 -11.66
CA ALA A 131 -21.40 -10.42 -12.90
C ALA A 131 -22.66 -11.27 -13.10
N ALA A 132 -22.71 -12.49 -12.55
CA ALA A 132 -23.89 -13.35 -12.54
C ALA A 132 -25.02 -12.78 -11.67
N THR A 133 -24.71 -12.17 -10.53
CA THR A 133 -25.68 -11.56 -9.61
C THR A 133 -26.33 -10.32 -10.23
N ILE A 134 -25.55 -9.52 -10.98
CA ILE A 134 -26.05 -8.35 -11.73
C ILE A 134 -27.03 -8.78 -12.83
N ALA A 135 -26.78 -9.92 -13.49
CA ALA A 135 -27.68 -10.46 -14.50
C ALA A 135 -29.00 -10.97 -13.88
N SER A 136 -28.96 -11.55 -12.67
CA SER A 136 -30.17 -12.07 -12.00
C SER A 136 -31.13 -10.99 -11.50
N SER A 137 -30.65 -9.79 -11.17
CA SER A 137 -31.53 -8.65 -10.79
C SER A 137 -32.25 -8.01 -11.99
N SER A 138 -31.81 -8.30 -13.22
CA SER A 138 -32.41 -7.77 -14.46
C SER A 138 -33.52 -8.64 -15.07
N ALA A 139 -33.86 -9.78 -14.45
CA ALA A 139 -34.89 -10.67 -14.93
C ALA A 139 -36.28 -10.30 -14.38
N THR A 140 -36.86 -9.19 -14.85
CA THR A 140 -38.31 -8.98 -14.80
C THR A 140 -38.98 -9.76 -15.94
N PRO A 141 -40.09 -10.50 -15.69
CA PRO A 141 -40.80 -11.20 -16.76
C PRO A 141 -41.71 -10.22 -17.49
N SER A 142 -41.18 -9.49 -18.46
CA SER A 142 -42.00 -8.70 -19.38
C SER A 142 -42.29 -9.51 -20.64
N GLN A 143 -43.54 -9.96 -20.76
CA GLN A 143 -44.16 -10.25 -22.05
C GLN A 143 -44.08 -8.97 -22.90
N ASP A 144 -43.37 -8.98 -24.05
CA ASP A 144 -43.93 -8.64 -25.37
C ASP A 144 -42.86 -8.74 -26.48
N ARG A 145 -43.34 -8.91 -27.70
CA ARG A 145 -42.62 -9.15 -28.96
C ARG A 145 -42.08 -7.84 -29.56
N GLY A 146 -40.96 -7.93 -30.29
CA GLY A 146 -40.60 -6.97 -31.33
C GLY A 146 -39.11 -6.63 -31.33
N GLY A 147 -38.40 -7.01 -32.40
CA GLY A 147 -36.96 -6.85 -32.52
C GLY A 147 -36.51 -5.46 -32.96
N MET A 148 -35.22 -5.15 -32.72
CA MET A 148 -34.35 -4.28 -33.51
C MET A 148 -32.89 -4.46 -33.02
N SER A 149 -31.95 -4.35 -33.97
CA SER A 149 -30.50 -4.60 -33.87
C SER A 149 -29.75 -3.91 -32.71
N PRO A 150 -28.62 -4.46 -32.22
CA PRO A 150 -27.78 -3.76 -31.26
C PRO A 150 -26.73 -2.88 -31.97
N SER A 151 -26.78 -1.58 -31.71
CA SER A 151 -25.65 -0.66 -31.84
C SER A 151 -24.87 -0.63 -30.51
N PRO A 152 -23.53 -0.44 -30.51
CA PRO A 152 -22.73 -0.53 -29.30
C PRO A 152 -22.56 0.85 -28.65
N SER A 153 -23.33 1.15 -27.61
CA SER A 153 -23.08 2.33 -26.78
C SER A 153 -23.74 2.22 -25.40
N GLY A 154 -22.91 2.27 -24.36
CA GLY A 154 -23.31 2.57 -22.98
C GLY A 154 -23.53 1.34 -22.10
N TYR A 155 -22.57 1.05 -21.22
CA TYR A 155 -22.77 0.15 -20.08
C TYR A 155 -23.73 0.82 -19.08
N SER A 156 -25.04 0.66 -19.29
CA SER A 156 -26.04 0.90 -18.24
C SER A 156 -26.14 -0.37 -17.40
N ALA A 157 -25.20 -0.57 -16.48
CA ALA A 157 -25.40 -1.49 -15.38
C ALA A 157 -26.27 -0.77 -14.34
N ASP A 158 -27.39 -1.38 -13.94
CA ASP A 158 -28.18 -0.91 -12.79
C ASP A 158 -27.23 -0.54 -11.63
N PRO A 159 -27.39 0.64 -11.00
CA PRO A 159 -26.44 1.10 -10.02
C PRO A 159 -26.50 0.16 -8.82
N LEU A 160 -25.41 -0.54 -8.56
CA LEU A 160 -25.18 -1.26 -7.32
C LEU A 160 -25.25 -0.25 -6.16
N ALA A 161 -26.43 -0.03 -5.61
CA ALA A 161 -26.65 0.90 -4.51
C ALA A 161 -26.35 0.17 -3.19
N ASN A 162 -25.31 0.62 -2.48
CA ASN A 162 -25.07 0.14 -1.13
C ASN A 162 -26.18 0.66 -0.21
N PRO A 163 -26.97 -0.21 0.44
CA PRO A 163 -28.07 0.24 1.30
C PRO A 163 -27.58 1.04 2.52
N ASN A 164 -26.29 0.97 2.88
CA ASN A 164 -25.69 1.90 3.83
C ASN A 164 -25.25 3.20 3.13
N PRO A 165 -25.93 4.35 3.35
CA PRO A 165 -25.59 5.61 2.68
C PRO A 165 -24.24 6.21 3.12
N TYR A 166 -23.74 5.81 4.30
CA TYR A 166 -22.45 6.25 4.81
C TYR A 166 -21.29 5.34 4.39
N GLY A 167 -21.60 4.19 3.76
CA GLY A 167 -20.60 3.29 3.21
C GLY A 167 -20.19 3.72 1.80
N GLY A 168 -19.12 3.10 1.29
CA GLY A 168 -18.71 3.30 -0.10
C GLY A 168 -19.85 2.98 -1.06
N GLN A 169 -20.05 3.86 -2.05
CA GLN A 169 -21.14 3.76 -3.03
C GLN A 169 -20.64 3.33 -4.42
N ARG A 170 -19.33 3.30 -4.67
CA ARG A 170 -18.80 2.84 -5.96
C ARG A 170 -18.74 1.31 -6.00
N PRO A 171 -19.06 0.66 -7.12
CA PRO A 171 -18.85 -0.78 -7.23
C PRO A 171 -17.42 -1.19 -6.92
N ALA A 172 -17.25 -2.18 -6.03
CA ALA A 172 -15.96 -2.80 -5.80
C ALA A 172 -15.47 -3.55 -7.05
N LEU A 173 -14.24 -3.26 -7.45
CA LEU A 173 -13.53 -3.99 -8.49
C LEU A 173 -12.70 -5.09 -7.81
N GLY A 174 -13.13 -6.34 -7.94
CA GLY A 174 -12.77 -7.37 -6.97
C GLY A 174 -12.35 -8.73 -7.52
N LYS A 175 -11.91 -8.84 -8.78
CA LYS A 175 -11.37 -10.12 -9.25
C LYS A 175 -10.06 -10.44 -8.50
N LEU A 176 -9.99 -11.65 -7.95
CA LEU A 176 -8.77 -12.16 -7.34
C LEU A 176 -7.89 -12.81 -8.41
N TYR A 177 -6.59 -12.57 -8.33
CA TYR A 177 -5.64 -13.24 -9.22
C TYR A 177 -5.63 -14.74 -8.93
N VAL A 178 -5.91 -15.55 -9.96
CA VAL A 178 -5.87 -17.00 -9.87
C VAL A 178 -4.64 -17.50 -10.64
N PRO A 179 -3.56 -17.92 -9.96
CA PRO A 179 -2.36 -18.42 -10.62
C PRO A 179 -2.68 -19.71 -11.39
N ARG A 180 -2.17 -19.79 -12.62
CA ARG A 180 -2.30 -20.97 -13.48
C ARG A 180 -0.94 -21.37 -14.06
N ILE A 181 -0.68 -22.66 -14.13
CA ILE A 181 0.51 -23.25 -14.77
C ILE A 181 -0.01 -24.25 -15.80
N TYR A 182 0.39 -24.11 -17.07
CA TYR A 182 -0.14 -24.89 -18.20
C TYR A 182 -1.68 -24.92 -18.28
N GLY A 183 -2.34 -23.84 -17.88
CA GLY A 183 -3.81 -23.73 -17.86
C GLY A 183 -4.50 -24.30 -16.61
N PHE A 184 -3.80 -25.09 -15.80
CA PHE A 184 -4.32 -25.65 -14.56
C PHE A 184 -4.16 -24.67 -13.39
N LYS A 185 -5.18 -24.57 -12.53
CA LYS A 185 -5.10 -23.75 -11.32
C LYS A 185 -4.06 -24.35 -10.36
N VAL A 186 -3.22 -23.50 -9.77
CA VAL A 186 -2.32 -23.94 -8.70
C VAL A 186 -3.14 -24.21 -7.44
N SER A 187 -2.95 -25.38 -6.82
CA SER A 187 -3.63 -25.77 -5.58
C SER A 187 -3.27 -24.84 -4.43
N GLU A 188 -4.24 -24.52 -3.57
CA GLU A 188 -4.02 -23.73 -2.35
C GLU A 188 -3.14 -24.45 -1.33
N ARG A 189 -3.09 -25.79 -1.39
CA ARG A 189 -2.22 -26.63 -0.56
C ARG A 189 -0.76 -26.66 -1.04
N ALA A 190 -0.49 -26.22 -2.28
CA ALA A 190 0.85 -26.21 -2.81
C ALA A 190 1.72 -25.14 -2.12
N ARG A 191 3.03 -25.39 -2.00
CA ARG A 191 3.97 -24.43 -1.40
C ARG A 191 3.99 -23.09 -2.13
N SER A 192 3.85 -23.11 -3.46
CA SER A 192 3.71 -21.93 -4.33
C SER A 192 2.25 -21.55 -4.60
N GLY A 193 1.30 -22.10 -3.84
CA GLY A 193 -0.12 -21.81 -3.96
C GLY A 193 -0.48 -20.40 -3.48
N PRO A 194 -1.63 -19.86 -3.91
CA PRO A 194 -2.11 -18.56 -3.46
C PRO A 194 -2.51 -18.63 -1.97
N ARG A 195 -1.60 -18.26 -1.07
CA ARG A 195 -1.87 -18.17 0.37
C ARG A 195 -2.59 -16.87 0.72
N MET A 196 -3.36 -16.89 1.81
CA MET A 196 -4.04 -15.70 2.36
C MET A 196 -5.01 -15.01 1.39
N ARG A 197 -5.66 -15.80 0.53
CA ARG A 197 -6.69 -15.29 -0.40
C ARG A 197 -7.80 -14.54 0.33
N TRP A 198 -8.19 -15.03 1.51
CA TRP A 198 -9.18 -14.44 2.40
C TRP A 198 -8.93 -12.95 2.72
N LEU A 199 -7.67 -12.51 2.78
CA LEU A 199 -7.33 -11.10 3.08
C LEU A 199 -7.81 -10.13 1.98
N ARG A 200 -8.09 -10.65 0.78
CA ARG A 200 -8.48 -9.88 -0.40
C ARG A 200 -9.86 -10.28 -0.91
N GLU A 201 -10.53 -11.22 -0.24
CA GLU A 201 -11.90 -11.63 -0.56
C GLU A 201 -12.89 -10.58 -0.06
N ARG A 202 -13.97 -10.45 -0.83
CA ARG A 202 -15.11 -9.60 -0.48
C ARG A 202 -16.37 -10.45 -0.63
N PRO A 203 -17.36 -10.29 0.26
CA PRO A 203 -18.67 -10.88 0.07
C PRO A 203 -19.28 -10.44 -1.27
N GLU A 204 -20.14 -11.27 -1.84
CA GLU A 204 -20.80 -10.94 -3.11
C GLU A 204 -22.01 -10.05 -2.89
N ARG A 205 -22.63 -10.13 -1.70
CA ARG A 205 -23.83 -9.37 -1.34
C ARG A 205 -23.65 -8.54 -0.08
N TYR A 206 -24.55 -7.58 0.10
CA TYR A 206 -24.57 -6.73 1.30
C TYR A 206 -24.99 -7.51 2.55
N GLU A 207 -25.93 -8.44 2.44
CA GLU A 207 -26.44 -9.21 3.59
C GLU A 207 -25.34 -10.07 4.23
N GLU A 208 -24.49 -10.66 3.38
CA GLU A 208 -23.32 -11.45 3.76
C GLU A 208 -22.29 -10.64 4.56
N LEU A 209 -22.29 -9.30 4.45
CA LEU A 209 -21.37 -8.45 5.21
C LEU A 209 -21.56 -8.60 6.72
N SER A 210 -22.78 -8.92 7.17
CA SER A 210 -23.09 -9.19 8.57
C SER A 210 -22.51 -10.52 9.09
N GLU A 211 -22.15 -11.41 8.17
CA GLU A 211 -21.54 -12.70 8.43
C GLU A 211 -20.02 -12.60 8.51
N VAL A 212 -19.44 -11.41 8.27
CA VAL A 212 -18.02 -11.14 8.37
C VAL A 212 -17.71 -10.36 9.66
N ASP A 213 -16.61 -10.67 10.32
CA ASP A 213 -16.08 -9.91 11.45
C ASP A 213 -15.51 -8.56 11.00
N TYR A 214 -15.19 -7.68 11.97
CA TYR A 214 -14.60 -6.37 11.70
C TYR A 214 -13.21 -6.44 11.03
N ARG A 215 -12.60 -7.62 10.95
CA ARG A 215 -11.29 -7.88 10.33
C ARG A 215 -11.43 -8.53 8.95
N GLY A 216 -12.64 -8.70 8.43
CA GLY A 216 -12.89 -9.30 7.12
C GLY A 216 -12.88 -10.84 7.10
N ARG A 217 -12.96 -11.51 8.26
CA ARG A 217 -13.09 -12.98 8.36
C ARG A 217 -14.54 -13.39 8.53
N TRP A 218 -14.98 -14.39 7.79
CA TRP A 218 -16.29 -14.99 7.99
C TRP A 218 -16.43 -15.54 9.42
N LYS A 219 -17.55 -15.25 10.08
CA LYS A 219 -17.92 -15.82 11.37
C LYS A 219 -18.13 -17.31 11.15
N ASP A 220 -17.46 -18.13 11.96
CA ASP A 220 -17.53 -19.58 11.85
C ASP A 220 -19.00 -20.05 11.85
N GLY A 221 -19.39 -20.77 10.79
CA GLY A 221 -20.75 -21.28 10.57
C GLY A 221 -21.44 -20.85 9.26
N ALA A 222 -20.95 -19.83 8.55
CA ALA A 222 -21.60 -19.34 7.32
C ALA A 222 -21.06 -19.92 5.99
N ASN A 223 -19.95 -20.66 6.01
CA ASN A 223 -19.43 -21.35 4.81
C ASN A 223 -18.89 -22.76 5.13
N ALA A 224 -19.78 -23.61 5.65
CA ALA A 224 -19.55 -25.05 5.81
C ALA A 224 -20.17 -25.86 4.66
N GLN A 225 -20.21 -25.31 3.44
CA GLN A 225 -20.61 -26.06 2.25
C GLN A 225 -19.43 -26.15 1.28
N GLY A 226 -18.35 -26.79 1.73
CA GLY A 226 -17.09 -26.83 0.98
C GLY A 226 -16.08 -27.90 1.40
N GLY A 227 -16.53 -29.00 2.02
CA GLY A 227 -15.78 -30.27 2.05
C GLY A 227 -14.84 -30.49 3.24
N GLY A 228 -15.07 -31.60 3.95
CA GLY A 228 -14.15 -32.19 4.92
C GLY A 228 -14.58 -31.94 6.35
N ALA A 229 -15.46 -32.80 6.86
CA ALA A 229 -15.68 -32.94 8.29
C ALA A 229 -14.41 -33.49 8.92
N ASP A 230 -13.79 -32.75 9.84
CA ASP A 230 -12.90 -33.33 10.83
C ASP A 230 -13.11 -32.59 12.16
N THR A 231 -13.55 -33.39 13.12
CA THR A 231 -13.95 -33.10 14.50
C THR A 231 -12.89 -32.36 15.31
N GLU A 232 -13.36 -31.50 16.19
CA GLU A 232 -12.59 -30.79 17.21
C GLU A 232 -11.76 -31.75 18.09
N ALA A 233 -10.46 -31.47 18.21
CA ALA A 233 -9.63 -31.96 19.31
C ALA A 233 -8.77 -30.80 19.84
N ALA A 234 -9.00 -30.44 21.10
CA ALA A 234 -8.25 -29.46 21.87
C ALA A 234 -6.84 -29.99 22.26
N PRO A 235 -5.94 -29.13 22.81
CA PRO A 235 -4.53 -29.08 22.39
C PRO A 235 -3.58 -29.89 23.27
N THR A 236 -2.49 -30.36 22.66
CA THR A 236 -1.27 -30.77 23.38
C THR A 236 -0.02 -30.15 22.78
N GLU A 237 0.63 -29.36 23.63
CA GLU A 237 2.07 -29.10 23.75
C GLU A 237 2.86 -28.45 22.60
N THR A 238 3.26 -27.22 22.91
CA THR A 238 4.46 -26.50 22.46
C THR A 238 5.57 -27.38 21.89
N ARG A 239 5.84 -27.22 20.59
CA ARG A 239 7.14 -27.55 20.01
C ARG A 239 7.67 -26.32 19.29
N ASN A 240 8.63 -25.67 19.94
CA ASN A 240 9.45 -24.60 19.37
C ASN A 240 10.06 -25.08 18.05
N GLY A 241 9.81 -24.35 16.97
CA GLY A 241 10.54 -24.50 15.73
C GLY A 241 11.94 -23.93 15.88
N ARG A 242 12.97 -24.78 15.76
CA ARG A 242 14.31 -24.34 15.37
C ARG A 242 14.31 -24.25 13.84
N LEU A 243 14.23 -23.02 13.37
CA LEU A 243 14.57 -22.62 12.02
C LEU A 243 16.02 -22.13 12.12
N PHE A 244 16.89 -22.61 11.23
CA PHE A 244 18.34 -22.40 11.18
C PHE A 244 19.14 -23.24 12.18
N ASP A 245 19.62 -24.38 11.71
CA ASP A 245 20.99 -24.81 12.01
C ASP A 245 21.55 -25.29 10.66
N ASP A 246 22.56 -24.58 10.19
CA ASP A 246 23.20 -24.74 8.90
C ASP A 246 23.96 -26.08 8.88
N GLU A 247 23.60 -26.95 7.94
CA GLU A 247 24.54 -27.94 7.42
C GLU A 247 25.42 -27.19 6.43
N ASP A 248 26.72 -27.10 6.68
CA ASP A 248 27.76 -27.27 5.65
C ASP A 248 29.16 -27.38 6.31
N ASP A 249 29.81 -28.50 5.98
CA ASP A 249 31.24 -28.75 5.82
C ASP A 249 32.14 -28.99 7.05
N GLU A 250 32.18 -30.27 7.46
CA GLU A 250 33.39 -30.95 7.93
C GLU A 250 34.40 -31.08 6.77
N ASP A 251 35.66 -30.73 7.02
CA ASP A 251 36.94 -31.16 6.37
C ASP A 251 37.93 -29.96 6.48
N GLY A 252 39.10 -29.96 7.10
CA GLY A 252 39.92 -30.93 7.81
C GLY A 252 41.25 -30.25 8.20
N GLU A 253 42.05 -30.99 8.98
CA GLU A 253 43.50 -30.85 9.20
C GLU A 253 44.01 -29.80 10.23
N GLU A 254 44.46 -30.37 11.36
CA GLU A 254 45.39 -29.80 12.34
C GLU A 254 46.77 -29.62 11.69
N GLU A 255 47.47 -28.51 11.97
CA GLU A 255 48.94 -28.47 11.97
C GLU A 255 49.45 -27.29 12.82
N GLU A 256 50.68 -27.43 13.29
CA GLU A 256 51.21 -27.06 14.60
C GLU A 256 51.69 -25.59 14.76
N GLU A 257 51.95 -25.23 16.02
CA GLU A 257 52.63 -24.02 16.49
C GLU A 257 54.04 -23.88 15.91
N GLU A 258 54.48 -22.66 15.56
CA GLU A 258 55.83 -22.14 15.92
C GLU A 258 55.79 -20.60 16.04
N GLU A 259 56.22 -20.08 17.20
CA GLU A 259 56.68 -18.70 17.36
C GLU A 259 58.11 -18.57 16.80
N GLU A 260 58.42 -17.51 16.03
CA GLU A 260 59.65 -16.74 16.27
C GLU A 260 59.63 -15.34 15.60
N ASP A 261 60.36 -14.44 16.25
CA ASP A 261 60.56 -13.01 16.01
C ASP A 261 60.95 -12.59 14.58
N GLY A 262 60.59 -11.35 14.22
CA GLY A 262 61.11 -10.75 12.98
C GLY A 262 60.70 -9.31 12.71
N ALA A 263 61.61 -8.39 13.02
CA ALA A 263 61.50 -6.95 12.88
C ALA A 263 61.06 -6.40 11.49
N ALA A 264 60.42 -5.23 11.57
CA ALA A 264 60.56 -4.04 10.70
C ALA A 264 60.25 -4.14 9.20
N ALA A 265 59.28 -3.32 8.73
CA ALA A 265 59.57 -2.17 7.85
C ALA A 265 58.28 -1.45 7.43
N ALA A 266 58.34 -0.12 7.48
CA ALA A 266 57.31 0.82 7.07
C ALA A 266 57.14 0.91 5.55
N ALA A 267 55.93 1.27 5.09
CA ALA A 267 55.72 2.13 3.92
C ALA A 267 54.28 2.63 3.83
N ALA A 268 54.03 3.83 4.39
CA ALA A 268 52.91 4.66 4.01
C ALA A 268 53.43 5.85 3.17
N ALA A 269 52.65 6.16 2.13
CA ALA A 269 52.46 7.48 1.52
C ALA A 269 53.51 8.06 0.54
N ALA A 270 52.99 8.31 -0.67
CA ALA A 270 53.00 9.59 -1.38
C ALA A 270 54.35 10.27 -1.73
N GLN A 271 54.82 9.94 -2.94
CA GLN A 271 55.10 10.83 -4.10
C GLN A 271 54.90 12.38 -4.00
N PRO A 272 55.50 13.18 -4.92
CA PRO A 272 56.77 13.88 -4.69
C PRO A 272 56.67 15.40 -4.98
N GLN A 273 57.74 16.17 -4.72
CA GLN A 273 58.12 17.30 -5.58
C GLN A 273 59.55 17.77 -5.29
N ALA A 274 60.39 17.69 -6.32
CA ALA A 274 61.77 18.15 -6.34
C ALA A 274 61.84 19.54 -6.96
N VAL A 275 62.48 20.47 -6.26
CA VAL A 275 63.05 21.70 -6.81
C VAL A 275 64.54 21.66 -6.50
N GLY A 276 65.35 21.69 -7.56
CA GLY A 276 66.76 21.38 -7.50
C GLY A 276 67.66 22.50 -7.01
N HIS A 277 68.96 22.28 -7.20
CA HIS A 277 69.88 23.21 -7.89
C HIS A 277 71.28 22.57 -7.95
N GLY A 278 71.85 22.52 -9.16
CA GLY A 278 73.24 22.93 -9.34
C GLY A 278 74.31 21.84 -9.49
N ARG A 279 74.75 21.72 -10.75
CA ARG A 279 76.14 21.86 -11.22
C ARG A 279 76.83 20.61 -11.78
N ARG A 280 77.32 20.87 -13.01
CA ARG A 280 78.40 20.27 -13.80
C ARG A 280 78.06 19.04 -14.62
#